data_AF-A0A355BMQ1-F1
#
_entry.id   AF-A0A355BMQ1-F1
#
_cell.length_a   1.000
_cell.length_b   1.000
_cell.length_c   1.000
_cell.angle_alpha   90.00
_cell.angle_beta   90.00
_cell.angle_gamma   90.00
#
_symmetry.space_group_name_H-M   'P 1'
#
loop_
_entity.id
_entity.type
_entity.pdbx_description
1 polymer ?
#
loop_
_entity_poly.entity_id
_entity_poly.type
_entity_poly.pdbx_seq_one_letter_code
_entity_poly.pdbx_strand_id
1 'polypeptide(L)' 'MRTRFDLKARISFSDLVLFSNPDYLVISKPPFISTLDDRVEPTNILELARGSEPDPQVCHR' A
#
# COMPACT_ATOMS: atom_id res chain seq x y z
N MET A 1 -8.11 -33.66 3.80
CA MET A 1 -8.94 -32.82 4.71
C MET A 1 -8.20 -31.50 4.91
N ARG A 2 -8.41 -30.50 4.04
CA ARG A 2 -7.82 -29.16 4.18
C ARG A 2 -8.88 -28.26 4.82
N THR A 3 -8.63 -27.88 6.06
CA THR A 3 -9.52 -27.10 6.91
C THR A 3 -9.64 -25.66 6.39
N ARG A 4 -10.90 -25.27 6.16
CA ARG A 4 -11.51 -23.96 6.43
C ARG A 4 -10.81 -22.72 5.85
N PHE A 5 -11.51 -22.09 4.90
CA PHE A 5 -11.41 -20.69 4.52
C PHE A 5 -11.21 -19.77 5.73
N ASP A 6 -10.01 -19.22 5.89
CA ASP A 6 -9.74 -18.04 6.70
C ASP A 6 -9.78 -16.81 5.76
N LEU A 7 -10.98 -16.30 5.50
CA LEU A 7 -11.23 -15.10 4.67
C LEU A 7 -10.98 -13.82 5.47
N LYS A 8 -9.77 -13.69 6.03
CA LYS A 8 -9.27 -12.38 6.45
C LYS A 8 -7.93 -12.15 5.79
N ALA A 9 -7.96 -11.98 4.47
CA ALA A 9 -6.82 -11.49 3.72
C ALA A 9 -6.48 -10.10 4.25
N ARG A 10 -5.56 -10.04 5.20
CA ARG A 10 -4.89 -8.80 5.59
C ARG A 10 -3.97 -8.46 4.42
N ILE A 11 -4.47 -7.63 3.51
CA ILE A 11 -3.67 -7.12 2.39
C ILE A 11 -2.50 -6.33 3.00
N SER A 12 -1.28 -6.74 2.68
CA SER A 12 -0.06 -6.03 3.04
C SER A 12 0.31 -5.02 1.94
N PHE A 13 1.13 -4.02 2.27
CA PHE A 13 1.59 -3.05 1.27
C PHE A 13 2.34 -3.72 0.10
N SER A 14 3.11 -4.77 0.40
CA SER A 14 3.83 -5.56 -0.61
C SER A 14 2.90 -6.23 -1.62
N ASP A 15 1.67 -6.59 -1.22
CA ASP A 15 0.68 -7.18 -2.12
C ASP A 15 0.14 -6.15 -3.14
N LEU A 16 0.35 -4.85 -2.91
CA LEU A 16 -0.06 -3.78 -3.81
C LEU A 16 0.99 -3.48 -4.87
N VAL A 17 2.23 -3.96 -4.74
CA VAL A 17 3.35 -3.61 -5.63
C VAL A 17 3.19 -4.30 -6.98
N LEU A 18 3.10 -3.48 -8.03
CA LEU A 18 3.03 -3.94 -9.43
C LEU A 18 4.42 -3.95 -10.09
N PHE A 19 5.27 -3.01 -9.71
CA PHE A 19 6.63 -2.86 -10.23
C PHE A 19 7.50 -2.16 -9.19
N SER A 20 8.77 -2.56 -9.09
CA SER A 20 9.77 -1.90 -8.26
C SER A 20 11.14 -1.98 -8.93
N ASN A 21 11.87 -0.87 -8.88
CA ASN A 21 13.29 -0.78 -9.19
C ASN A 21 13.94 0.26 -8.24
N PRO A 22 15.25 0.55 -8.35
CA PRO A 22 15.92 1.51 -7.46
C PRO A 22 15.37 2.94 -7.48
N ASP A 23 14.66 3.34 -8.55
CA ASP A 23 14.21 4.71 -8.76
C ASP A 23 12.69 4.87 -8.61
N TYR A 24 11.92 3.80 -8.80
CA TYR A 24 10.47 3.82 -8.90
C TYR A 24 9.81 2.62 -8.22
N LEU A 25 8.71 2.92 -7.55
CA LEU A 25 7.75 1.95 -7.03
C LEU A 25 6.37 2.27 -7.61
N VAL A 26 5.76 1.29 -8.26
CA VAL A 26 4.39 1.40 -8.80
C VAL A 26 3.50 0.43 -8.03
N ILE A 27 2.41 0.95 -7.48
CA ILE A 27 1.43 0.17 -6.75
C ILE A 27 0.04 0.25 -7.38
N SER A 28 -0.77 -0.78 -7.16
CA SER A 28 -2.20 -0.72 -7.39
C SER A 28 -2.86 -0.06 -6.18
N LYS A 29 -3.24 1.22 -6.31
CA LYS A 29 -3.92 1.94 -5.22
C LYS A 29 -5.29 1.29 -4.93
N PRO A 30 -5.56 0.78 -3.72
CA PRO A 30 -6.88 0.28 -3.39
C PRO A 30 -7.91 1.43 -3.34
N PRO A 31 -9.21 1.09 -3.47
CA PRO A 31 -10.28 2.06 -3.28
C PRO A 31 -10.30 2.52 -1.80
N PHE A 32 -10.82 3.74 -1.57
CA PHE A 32 -11.03 4.32 -0.23
C PHE A 32 -9.81 4.55 0.66
N ILE A 33 -8.59 4.39 0.14
CA ILE A 33 -7.38 4.91 0.77
C ILE A 33 -6.86 6.13 0.00
N SER A 34 -6.51 7.16 0.74
CA SER A 34 -5.91 8.38 0.19
C SER A 34 -4.43 8.18 -0.11
N THR A 35 -3.93 8.90 -1.11
CA THR A 35 -2.52 8.84 -1.50
C THR A 35 -1.62 9.53 -0.46
N LEU A 36 -2.12 10.60 0.15
CA LEU A 36 -1.48 11.37 1.20
C LEU A 36 -2.45 11.57 2.36
N ASP A 37 -1.94 12.04 3.49
CA ASP A 37 -2.72 12.34 4.69
C ASP A 37 -3.97 13.16 4.37
N ASP A 38 -5.12 12.62 4.77
CA ASP A 38 -6.39 13.31 4.81
C ASP A 38 -6.96 13.24 6.22
N ARG A 39 -7.81 14.19 6.58
CA ARG A 39 -8.33 14.29 7.96
C ARG A 39 -9.33 13.19 8.33
N VAL A 40 -9.57 12.23 7.43
CA VAL A 40 -10.68 11.27 7.51
C VAL A 40 -10.13 9.89 7.84
N GLU A 41 -9.14 9.42 7.09
CA GLU A 41 -8.58 8.09 7.22
C GLU A 41 -7.36 8.07 8.14
N PRO A 42 -7.19 7.03 8.97
CA PRO A 42 -6.06 6.91 9.89
C PRO A 42 -4.74 6.54 9.18
N THR A 43 -4.79 6.22 7.88
CA THR A 43 -3.61 5.85 7.10
C THR A 43 -3.76 6.24 5.64
N ASN A 44 -2.62 6.42 4.97
CA ASN A 44 -2.53 6.74 3.55
C ASN A 44 -1.40 5.95 2.87
N ILE A 45 -1.38 5.94 1.53
CA ILE A 45 -0.38 5.19 0.75
C ILE A 45 1.06 5.60 1.08
N LEU A 46 1.32 6.91 1.24
CA LEU A 46 2.67 7.38 1.52
C LEU A 46 3.17 6.89 2.88
N GLU A 47 2.31 6.86 3.90
CA GLU A 47 2.66 6.28 5.20
C GLU A 47 2.96 4.79 5.12
N LEU A 48 2.17 4.03 4.36
CA LEU A 48 2.44 2.61 4.14
C LEU A 48 3.78 2.40 3.43
N ALA A 49 4.10 3.23 2.43
CA ALA A 49 5.36 3.16 1.70
C ALA A 49 6.58 3.49 2.58
N ARG A 50 6.45 4.39 3.57
CA ARG A 50 7.53 4.70 4.53
C ARG A 50 7.95 3.49 5.40
N GLY A 51 7.10 2.46 5.48
CA GLY A 51 7.44 1.21 6.15
C GLY A 51 8.43 0.34 5.37
N SER A 52 8.55 0.53 4.04
CA SER A 52 9.42 -0.25 3.17
C SER A 52 10.51 0.59 2.49
N GLU A 53 10.26 1.87 2.25
CA GLU A 53 11.16 2.79 1.55
C GLU A 53 11.65 3.91 2.48
N PRO A 54 12.93 4.32 2.39
CA PRO A 54 13.53 5.28 3.32
C PRO A 54 13.00 6.72 3.16
N ASP A 55 12.77 7.19 1.93
CA ASP A 55 12.21 8.53 1.66
C ASP A 55 11.29 8.50 0.42
N PRO A 56 10.15 7.79 0.48
CA PRO A 56 9.25 7.71 -0.66
C PRO A 56 8.62 9.07 -0.95
N GLN A 57 8.43 9.37 -2.23
CA GLN A 57 7.73 10.55 -2.71
C GLN A 57 6.62 10.16 -3.69
N VAL A 58 5.53 10.91 -3.64
CA VAL A 58 4.39 10.70 -4.52
C VAL A 58 4.59 11.50 -5.81
N CYS A 59 4.64 10.82 -6.95
CA CYS A 59 4.77 11.48 -8.26
C CYS A 59 3.47 12.18 -8.70
N HIS A 60 2.32 11.61 -8.36
CA HIS A 60 0.98 12.15 -8.67
C HIS A 60 -0.03 11.65 -7.65
N ARG A 61 -1.02 12.47 -7.30
CA ARG A 61 -2.08 12.14 -6.34
C ARG A 61 -3.45 12.51 -6.88
#